data_AF-A0A1X2AK87-F1
#
_entry.id   AF-A0A1X2AK87-F1
#
_cell.length_a   1.000
_cell.length_b   1.000
_cell.length_c   1.000
_cell.angle_alpha   90.00
_cell.angle_beta   90.00
_cell.angle_gamma   90.00
#
_symmetry.space_group_name_H-M   'P 1'
#
loop_
_entity.id
_entity.type
_entity.pdbx_description
1 polymer ?
#
loop_
_entity_poly.entity_id
_entity_poly.type
_entity_poly.pdbx_seq_one_letter_code
_entity_poly.pdbx_strand_id
1 'polypeptide(L)'
;MSTDDASAETTRYLLFAQPDEFSYKQRALEDDAVKTFAQQPPLAIDVGGGTISIVDPGGNAVISSAPIHAVTATPGTYAPMDQSSESTSRRYTQPLLLLDAPGGLDVRIGILPMRVTTWTGHQFRYAWRRKAQPLDLDAAYRHERVERRPLYVVTDAEWHSLVETFGLGNLAVDEYASGALDSEAKFMKVIGIGFAALIIVATTVFFVWFIWAIATGNIHHHHH
;
A
#
# COMPACT_ATOMS: atom_id res chain seq x y z
N MET A 1 -5.39 30.12 -42.66
CA MET A 1 -5.36 29.97 -41.20
C MET A 1 -5.61 28.50 -40.94
N SER A 2 -4.53 27.71 -40.93
CA SER A 2 -4.60 26.25 -40.79
C SER A 2 -4.52 25.95 -39.30
N THR A 3 -5.64 25.53 -38.71
CA THR A 3 -5.64 24.91 -37.39
C THR A 3 -5.11 23.49 -37.57
N ASP A 4 -3.79 23.34 -37.53
CA ASP A 4 -3.19 22.07 -37.10
C ASP A 4 -3.56 21.91 -35.62
N ASP A 5 -4.74 21.34 -35.41
CA ASP A 5 -5.15 20.81 -34.12
C ASP A 5 -4.31 19.54 -33.93
N ALA A 6 -3.06 19.75 -33.53
CA ALA A 6 -2.19 18.69 -33.06
C ALA A 6 -2.92 18.05 -31.89
N SER A 7 -3.61 16.95 -32.17
CA SER A 7 -4.31 16.11 -31.20
C SER A 7 -3.43 16.00 -29.96
N ALA A 8 -3.77 16.75 -28.92
CA ALA A 8 -2.98 16.77 -27.70
C ALA A 8 -2.86 15.34 -27.23
N GLU A 9 -1.62 14.83 -27.14
CA GLU A 9 -1.34 13.43 -26.86
C GLU A 9 -2.06 13.05 -25.57
N THR A 10 -3.07 12.19 -25.70
CA THR A 10 -3.90 11.77 -24.58
C THR A 10 -3.35 10.45 -24.08
N THR A 11 -2.90 10.45 -22.84
CA THR A 11 -2.40 9.25 -22.18
C THR A 11 -3.54 8.59 -21.45
N ARG A 12 -3.74 7.28 -21.70
CA ARG A 12 -4.79 6.48 -21.08
C ARG A 12 -4.22 5.55 -20.02
N TYR A 13 -4.81 5.58 -18.84
CA TYR A 13 -4.47 4.72 -17.71
C TYR A 13 -5.66 3.81 -17.38
N LEU A 14 -5.45 2.50 -17.37
CA LEU A 14 -6.51 1.53 -17.09
C LEU A 14 -6.65 1.34 -15.58
N LEU A 15 -7.85 1.56 -15.05
CA LEU A 15 -8.14 1.42 -13.64
C LEU A 15 -8.76 0.05 -13.37
N PHE A 16 -8.04 -0.83 -12.68
CA PHE A 16 -8.54 -2.14 -12.28
C PHE A 16 -9.19 -2.04 -10.91
N ALA A 17 -10.28 -2.77 -10.69
CA ALA A 17 -10.91 -2.82 -9.37
C ALA A 17 -9.91 -3.37 -8.34
N GLN A 18 -9.82 -2.76 -7.17
CA GLN A 18 -9.00 -3.32 -6.11
C GLN A 18 -9.58 -4.68 -5.67
N PRO A 19 -8.77 -5.76 -5.60
CA PRO A 19 -9.22 -7.02 -5.02
C PRO A 19 -9.55 -6.84 -3.53
N ASP A 20 -10.51 -7.62 -3.03
CA ASP A 20 -10.95 -7.55 -1.63
C ASP A 20 -9.81 -7.84 -0.64
N GLU A 21 -8.91 -8.76 -0.99
CA GLU A 21 -7.71 -9.07 -0.25
C GLU A 21 -6.58 -9.49 -1.19
N PHE A 22 -5.36 -9.06 -0.89
CA PHE A 22 -4.16 -9.55 -1.55
C PHE A 22 -3.61 -10.76 -0.80
N SER A 23 -3.22 -11.81 -1.52
CA SER A 23 -2.57 -12.97 -0.91
C SER A 23 -1.27 -12.62 -0.17
N TYR A 24 -1.06 -13.25 1.00
CA TYR A 24 0.18 -13.17 1.77
C TYR A 24 1.24 -14.21 1.36
N LYS A 25 1.01 -14.92 0.25
CA LYS A 25 1.98 -15.85 -0.36
C LYS A 25 2.39 -15.32 -1.72
N GLN A 26 3.70 -15.18 -1.97
CA GLN A 26 4.25 -14.57 -3.18
C GLN A 26 3.65 -15.14 -4.47
N ARG A 27 3.63 -16.46 -4.63
CA ARG A 27 3.09 -17.09 -5.84
C ARG A 27 1.60 -16.77 -6.06
N ALA A 28 0.81 -16.82 -4.99
CA ALA A 28 -0.61 -16.51 -5.09
C ALA A 28 -0.85 -14.99 -5.29
N LEU A 29 0.05 -14.12 -4.80
CA LEU A 29 0.01 -12.69 -5.11
C LEU A 29 0.25 -12.42 -6.60
N GLU A 30 1.20 -13.13 -7.21
CA GLU A 30 1.45 -13.08 -8.65
C GLU A 30 0.24 -13.58 -9.44
N ASP A 31 -0.37 -14.69 -9.01
CA ASP A 31 -1.60 -15.21 -9.61
C ASP A 31 -2.77 -14.20 -9.48
N ASP A 32 -2.91 -13.55 -8.31
CA ASP A 32 -3.91 -12.50 -8.07
C ASP A 32 -3.69 -11.30 -9.00
N ALA A 33 -2.44 -10.87 -9.21
CA ALA A 33 -2.09 -9.79 -10.12
C ALA A 33 -2.45 -10.15 -11.57
N VAL A 34 -2.04 -11.35 -12.04
CA VAL A 34 -2.39 -11.85 -13.38
C VAL A 34 -3.89 -11.90 -13.57
N LYS A 35 -4.63 -12.41 -12.57
CA LYS A 35 -6.09 -12.47 -12.62
C LYS A 35 -6.72 -11.07 -12.68
N THR A 36 -6.21 -10.12 -11.90
CA THR A 36 -6.69 -8.73 -11.89
C THR A 36 -6.53 -8.08 -13.25
N PHE A 37 -5.36 -8.23 -13.89
CA PHE A 37 -5.09 -7.62 -15.19
C PHE A 37 -5.68 -8.39 -16.38
N ALA A 38 -6.10 -9.64 -16.19
CA ALA A 38 -6.88 -10.38 -17.17
C ALA A 38 -8.36 -9.96 -17.20
N GLN A 39 -8.85 -9.27 -16.16
CA GLN A 39 -10.21 -8.73 -16.14
C GLN A 39 -10.30 -7.47 -16.99
N GLN A 40 -11.48 -7.24 -17.56
CA GLN A 40 -11.76 -5.96 -18.21
C GLN A 40 -11.75 -4.86 -17.15
N PRO A 41 -10.93 -3.79 -17.31
CA PRO A 41 -10.90 -2.70 -16.36
C PRO A 41 -12.28 -2.03 -16.32
N PRO A 42 -12.85 -1.74 -15.14
CA PRO A 42 -14.14 -1.06 -15.04
C PRO A 42 -14.09 0.40 -15.50
N LEU A 43 -12.92 1.05 -15.40
CA LEU A 43 -12.74 2.46 -15.75
C LEU A 43 -11.36 2.69 -16.39
N ALA A 44 -11.23 3.81 -17.07
CA ALA A 44 -9.95 4.37 -17.49
C ALA A 44 -9.90 5.86 -17.14
N ILE A 45 -8.69 6.38 -16.95
CA ILE A 45 -8.44 7.83 -16.89
C ILE A 45 -7.70 8.22 -18.16
N ASP A 46 -8.28 9.16 -18.89
CA ASP A 46 -7.63 9.84 -20.00
C ASP A 46 -7.11 11.19 -19.53
N VAL A 47 -5.80 11.42 -19.70
CA VAL A 47 -5.15 12.70 -19.39
C VAL A 47 -4.55 13.28 -20.66
N GLY A 48 -5.06 14.42 -21.10
CA GLY A 48 -4.68 15.04 -22.36
C GLY A 48 -5.49 16.29 -22.65
N GLY A 49 -4.97 17.16 -23.53
CA GLY A 49 -5.70 18.37 -23.97
C GLY A 49 -6.08 19.34 -22.85
N GLY A 50 -5.37 19.32 -21.71
CA GLY A 50 -5.70 20.13 -20.54
C GLY A 50 -6.90 19.64 -19.73
N THR A 51 -7.36 18.42 -19.99
CA THR A 51 -8.49 17.78 -19.31
C THR A 51 -8.12 16.42 -18.75
N ILE A 52 -8.86 16.00 -17.73
CA ILE A 52 -8.83 14.66 -17.17
C ILE A 52 -10.25 14.12 -17.30
N SER A 53 -10.38 12.92 -17.86
CA SER A 53 -11.67 12.28 -18.05
C SER A 53 -11.66 10.87 -17.48
N ILE A 54 -12.68 10.52 -16.73
CA ILE A 54 -13.02 9.13 -16.41
C ILE A 54 -13.83 8.59 -17.57
N VAL A 55 -13.41 7.46 -18.13
CA VAL A 55 -14.00 6.87 -19.33
C VAL A 55 -14.32 5.40 -19.05
N ASP A 56 -15.45 4.93 -19.57
CA ASP A 56 -15.71 3.49 -19.69
C ASP A 56 -14.80 2.92 -20.79
N PRO A 57 -13.86 2.01 -20.48
CA PRO A 57 -12.93 1.47 -21.47
C PRO A 57 -13.63 0.52 -22.47
N GLY A 58 -14.81 -0.01 -22.16
CA GLY A 58 -15.58 -0.86 -23.08
C GLY A 58 -16.26 -0.08 -24.20
N GLY A 59 -16.85 1.08 -23.87
CA GLY A 59 -17.58 1.92 -24.83
C GLY A 59 -16.91 3.23 -25.22
N ASN A 60 -15.77 3.59 -24.62
CA ASN A 60 -15.16 4.92 -24.69
C ASN A 60 -16.11 6.07 -24.27
N ALA A 61 -17.12 5.78 -23.45
CA ALA A 61 -18.05 6.79 -22.97
C ALA A 61 -17.43 7.59 -21.83
N VAL A 62 -17.43 8.92 -21.95
CA VAL A 62 -16.97 9.81 -20.87
C VAL A 62 -18.01 9.81 -19.74
N ILE A 63 -17.59 9.35 -18.57
CA ILE A 63 -18.43 9.28 -17.36
C ILE A 63 -18.35 10.60 -16.59
N SER A 64 -17.14 11.14 -16.45
CA SER A 64 -16.89 12.43 -15.81
C SER A 64 -15.66 13.06 -16.45
N SER A 65 -15.62 14.40 -16.50
CA SER A 65 -14.48 15.13 -17.04
C SER A 65 -14.31 16.45 -16.29
N ALA A 66 -13.06 16.81 -16.04
CA ALA A 66 -12.69 18.06 -15.41
C ALA A 66 -11.45 18.65 -16.08
N PRO A 67 -11.34 19.99 -16.15
CA PRO A 67 -10.08 20.63 -16.52
C PRO A 67 -8.99 20.23 -15.54
N ILE A 68 -7.77 19.96 -16.02
CA ILE A 68 -6.66 19.49 -15.17
C ILE A 68 -6.35 20.44 -14.02
N HIS A 69 -6.49 21.74 -14.24
CA HIS A 69 -6.26 22.77 -13.22
C HIS A 69 -7.35 22.83 -12.13
N ALA A 70 -8.50 22.19 -12.36
CA ALA A 70 -9.57 22.05 -11.38
C ALA A 70 -9.49 20.73 -10.60
N VAL A 71 -8.62 19.80 -11.02
CA VAL A 71 -8.38 18.53 -10.33
C VAL A 71 -7.33 18.74 -9.24
N THR A 72 -7.69 18.38 -8.02
CA THR A 72 -6.79 18.32 -6.88
C THR A 72 -6.23 16.92 -6.75
N ALA A 73 -4.93 16.78 -6.94
CA ALA A 73 -4.20 15.53 -6.70
C ALA A 73 -3.50 15.57 -5.35
N THR A 74 -3.85 14.64 -4.46
CA THR A 74 -3.32 14.61 -3.09
C THR A 74 -2.62 13.27 -2.81
N PRO A 75 -1.40 13.29 -2.25
CA PRO A 75 -0.77 12.10 -1.69
C PRO A 75 -1.61 11.50 -0.56
N GLY A 76 -1.93 10.21 -0.64
CA GLY A 76 -2.60 9.46 0.42
C GLY A 76 -1.83 8.21 0.84
N THR A 77 -2.14 7.68 2.00
CA THR A 77 -1.67 6.37 2.46
C THR A 77 -2.80 5.55 3.04
N TYR A 78 -2.84 4.27 2.69
CA TYR A 78 -3.73 3.26 3.27
C TYR A 78 -2.90 2.24 4.04
N ALA A 79 -3.23 2.00 5.30
CA ALA A 79 -2.48 1.15 6.21
C ALA A 79 -3.41 0.24 7.01
N PRO A 80 -3.94 -0.84 6.40
CA PRO A 80 -4.91 -1.71 7.05
C PRO A 80 -4.37 -2.27 8.35
N MET A 81 -5.18 -2.14 9.41
CA MET A 81 -4.87 -2.65 10.73
C MET A 81 -5.33 -4.10 10.85
N ASP A 82 -4.45 -4.97 11.32
CA ASP A 82 -4.87 -6.26 11.85
C ASP A 82 -5.44 -6.05 13.25
N GLN A 83 -6.72 -6.36 13.43
CA GLN A 83 -7.38 -6.38 14.74
C GLN A 83 -7.52 -7.82 15.19
N SER A 84 -6.42 -8.44 15.61
CA SER A 84 -6.48 -9.72 16.30
C SER A 84 -6.64 -9.50 17.80
N SER A 85 -7.05 -10.53 18.54
CA SER A 85 -7.19 -10.46 20.01
C SER A 85 -5.87 -10.18 20.74
N GLU A 86 -4.73 -10.32 20.06
CA GLU A 86 -3.39 -10.26 20.66
C GLU A 86 -2.58 -9.02 20.24
N SER A 87 -2.93 -8.36 19.13
CA SER A 87 -2.18 -7.20 18.62
C SER A 87 -3.04 -6.31 17.72
N THR A 88 -2.82 -5.00 17.82
CA THR A 88 -3.19 -4.04 16.76
C THR A 88 -1.92 -3.62 16.03
N SER A 89 -1.68 -4.22 14.87
CA SER A 89 -0.50 -3.91 14.04
C SER A 89 -0.91 -3.59 12.61
N ARG A 90 -0.23 -2.60 12.00
CA ARG A 90 -0.36 -2.31 10.56
C ARG A 90 0.12 -3.52 9.78
N ARG A 91 -0.70 -4.02 8.84
CA ARG A 91 -0.33 -5.14 7.97
C ARG A 91 0.68 -4.72 6.90
N TYR A 92 0.48 -3.54 6.33
CA TYR A 92 1.36 -2.90 5.35
C TYR A 92 0.99 -1.41 5.23
N THR A 93 1.76 -0.64 4.47
CA THR A 93 1.41 0.74 4.06
C THR A 93 1.44 0.84 2.54
N GLN A 94 0.31 1.21 1.94
CA GLN A 94 0.15 1.38 0.51
C GLN A 94 0.07 2.87 0.16
N PRO A 95 0.89 3.38 -0.78
CA PRO A 95 0.72 4.74 -1.29
C PRO A 95 -0.53 4.82 -2.17
N LEU A 96 -1.27 5.92 -2.02
CA LEU A 96 -2.43 6.27 -2.83
C LEU A 96 -2.21 7.61 -3.53
N LEU A 97 -2.77 7.72 -4.73
CA LEU A 97 -3.06 8.98 -5.40
C LEU A 97 -4.56 9.24 -5.27
N LEU A 98 -4.91 10.35 -4.59
CA LEU A 98 -6.30 10.79 -4.43
C LEU A 98 -6.55 11.89 -5.45
N LEU A 99 -7.54 11.72 -6.30
CA LEU A 99 -7.97 12.72 -7.28
C LEU A 99 -9.36 13.19 -6.92
N ASP A 100 -9.49 14.48 -6.64
CA ASP A 100 -10.76 15.14 -6.35
C ASP A 100 -11.00 16.30 -7.33
N ALA A 101 -12.21 16.46 -7.85
CA ALA A 101 -12.59 17.64 -8.61
C ALA A 101 -14.08 17.99 -8.47
N PRO A 102 -14.43 19.29 -8.58
CA PRO A 102 -15.82 19.71 -8.67
C PRO A 102 -16.54 18.99 -9.81
N GLY A 103 -17.73 18.47 -9.53
CA GLY A 103 -18.47 17.65 -10.51
C GLY A 103 -18.39 16.14 -10.27
N GLY A 104 -17.82 15.71 -9.14
CA GLY A 104 -17.91 14.32 -8.67
C GLY A 104 -16.79 13.40 -9.16
N LEU A 105 -15.66 13.98 -9.57
CA LEU A 105 -14.44 13.20 -9.73
C LEU A 105 -13.88 12.90 -8.33
N ASP A 106 -14.09 11.68 -7.82
CA ASP A 106 -13.45 11.18 -6.59
C ASP A 106 -12.86 9.81 -6.87
N VAL A 107 -11.54 9.76 -7.10
CA VAL A 107 -10.83 8.54 -7.47
C VAL A 107 -9.66 8.30 -6.53
N ARG A 108 -9.59 7.09 -5.99
CA ARG A 108 -8.54 6.65 -5.07
C ARG A 108 -7.78 5.52 -5.72
N ILE A 109 -6.55 5.83 -6.16
CA ILE A 109 -5.74 4.95 -7.00
C ILE A 109 -4.55 4.44 -6.17
N GLY A 110 -4.53 3.13 -5.94
CA GLY A 110 -3.41 2.44 -5.31
C GLY A 110 -2.48 1.78 -6.33
N ILE A 111 -1.37 1.26 -5.83
CA ILE A 111 -0.42 0.44 -6.60
C ILE A 111 -0.65 -1.02 -6.24
N LEU A 112 -0.50 -1.95 -7.19
CA LEU A 112 -0.41 -3.36 -6.81
C LEU A 112 0.84 -3.64 -5.96
N PRO A 113 0.74 -4.55 -4.98
CA PRO A 113 1.90 -5.02 -4.25
C PRO A 113 2.83 -5.80 -5.19
N MET A 114 4.13 -5.48 -5.11
CA MET A 114 5.16 -6.10 -5.93
C MET A 114 5.61 -7.44 -5.34
N ARG A 115 5.67 -7.51 -4.01
CA ARG A 115 6.06 -8.73 -3.29
C ARG A 115 5.46 -8.75 -1.89
N VAL A 116 5.53 -9.91 -1.24
CA VAL A 116 5.15 -10.06 0.17
C VAL A 116 6.32 -10.62 0.98
N THR A 117 6.49 -10.11 2.20
CA THR A 117 7.42 -10.67 3.18
C THR A 117 6.67 -11.03 4.47
N THR A 118 7.20 -12.01 5.21
CA THR A 118 6.64 -12.43 6.50
C THR A 118 6.66 -11.32 7.56
N TRP A 119 7.58 -10.35 7.43
CA TRP A 119 7.83 -9.35 8.47
C TRP A 119 7.12 -8.01 8.21
N THR A 120 6.99 -7.62 6.93
CA THR A 120 6.45 -6.31 6.54
C THR A 120 5.17 -6.42 5.72
N GLY A 121 4.64 -7.64 5.51
CA GLY A 121 3.48 -7.87 4.67
C GLY A 121 3.74 -7.50 3.20
N HIS A 122 2.73 -6.90 2.56
CA HIS A 122 2.81 -6.44 1.19
C HIS A 122 3.77 -5.25 1.05
N GLN A 123 4.68 -5.35 0.07
CA GLN A 123 5.63 -4.31 -0.26
C GLN A 123 5.30 -3.71 -1.63
N PHE A 124 5.39 -2.38 -1.69
CA PHE A 124 5.14 -1.59 -2.88
C PHE A 124 6.45 -0.97 -3.34
N ARG A 125 6.59 -0.78 -4.66
CA ARG A 125 7.80 -0.19 -5.24
C ARG A 125 8.00 1.26 -4.79
N TYR A 126 6.91 2.02 -4.76
CA TYR A 126 6.92 3.42 -4.42
C TYR A 126 6.37 3.67 -3.02
N ALA A 127 6.83 4.76 -2.41
CA ALA A 127 6.25 5.33 -1.20
C ALA A 127 6.29 6.85 -1.26
N TRP A 128 5.46 7.49 -0.45
CA TRP A 128 5.50 8.95 -0.30
C TRP A 128 6.63 9.36 0.65
N ARG A 129 7.41 10.37 0.26
CA ARG A 129 8.34 11.03 1.17
C ARG A 129 7.57 11.66 2.32
N ARG A 130 8.18 11.71 3.49
CA ARG A 130 7.61 12.41 4.66
C ARG A 130 7.22 13.87 4.38
N LYS A 131 7.97 14.56 3.52
CA LYS A 131 7.66 15.94 3.09
C LYS A 131 6.35 16.07 2.30
N ALA A 132 5.84 14.98 1.73
CA ALA A 132 4.57 14.95 1.02
C ALA A 132 3.36 15.06 1.95
N GLN A 133 3.56 14.84 3.26
CA GLN A 133 2.52 14.83 4.30
C GLN A 133 1.27 14.07 3.82
N PRO A 134 1.42 12.79 3.44
CA PRO A 134 0.31 12.07 2.86
C PRO A 134 -0.85 11.98 3.85
N LEU A 135 -2.06 12.11 3.32
CA LEU A 135 -3.26 11.92 4.11
C LEU A 135 -3.32 10.46 4.55
N ASP A 136 -3.23 10.23 5.86
CA ASP A 136 -3.45 8.91 6.47
C ASP A 136 -4.96 8.68 6.48
N LEU A 137 -5.47 7.89 5.51
CA LEU A 137 -6.89 7.63 5.36
C LEU A 137 -7.47 6.89 6.57
N ASP A 138 -6.66 6.07 7.25
CA ASP A 138 -7.11 5.35 8.45
C ASP A 138 -7.22 6.28 9.66
N ALA A 139 -6.35 7.28 9.76
CA ALA A 139 -6.40 8.30 10.82
C ALA A 139 -7.48 9.36 10.57
N ALA A 140 -7.60 9.86 9.34
CA ALA A 140 -8.50 10.94 8.97
C ALA A 140 -9.98 10.57 9.13
N TYR A 141 -10.34 9.31 8.86
CA TYR A 141 -11.73 8.85 8.83
C TYR A 141 -12.06 7.82 9.93
N ARG A 142 -11.31 7.85 11.05
CA ARG A 142 -11.46 6.90 12.17
C ARG A 142 -12.90 6.75 12.69
N HIS A 143 -13.77 7.74 12.47
CA HIS A 143 -15.14 7.77 12.99
C HIS A 143 -16.23 7.55 11.94
N GLU A 144 -15.88 7.50 10.66
CA GLU A 144 -16.86 7.30 9.57
C GLU A 144 -16.67 5.90 8.96
N ARG A 145 -17.77 5.17 8.75
CA ARG A 145 -17.77 3.84 8.10
C ARG A 145 -17.60 3.95 6.57
N VAL A 146 -16.76 4.88 6.10
CA VAL A 146 -16.46 4.98 4.66
C VAL A 146 -15.44 3.91 4.32
N GLU A 147 -15.64 3.17 3.23
CA GLU A 147 -14.66 2.21 2.72
C GLU A 147 -13.32 2.92 2.51
N ARG A 148 -12.29 2.50 3.25
CA ARG A 148 -10.99 3.20 3.43
C ARG A 148 -9.93 2.83 2.39
N ARG A 149 -10.27 1.85 1.56
CA ARG A 149 -9.38 1.17 0.61
C ARG A 149 -9.28 1.96 -0.71
N PRO A 150 -8.20 1.77 -1.50
CA PRO A 150 -8.23 2.13 -2.91
C PRO A 150 -9.52 1.65 -3.58
N LEU A 151 -10.06 2.45 -4.50
CA LEU A 151 -11.15 1.97 -5.36
C LEU A 151 -10.57 1.21 -6.54
N TYR A 152 -9.44 1.71 -7.02
CA TYR A 152 -8.76 1.20 -8.18
C TYR A 152 -7.29 0.99 -7.91
N VAL A 153 -6.71 0.09 -8.68
CA VAL A 153 -5.27 -0.18 -8.69
C VAL A 153 -4.76 -0.14 -10.12
N VAL A 154 -3.51 0.26 -10.25
CA VAL A 154 -2.77 0.34 -11.51
C VAL A 154 -1.41 -0.32 -11.36
N THR A 155 -0.69 -0.51 -12.46
CA THR A 155 0.71 -0.96 -12.42
C THR A 155 1.62 0.08 -11.77
N ASP A 156 2.82 -0.34 -11.36
CA ASP A 156 3.82 0.56 -10.78
C ASP A 156 4.22 1.68 -11.75
N ALA A 157 4.40 1.34 -13.03
CA ALA A 157 4.73 2.30 -14.09
C ALA A 157 3.61 3.31 -14.32
N GLU A 158 2.36 2.86 -14.41
CA GLU A 158 1.21 3.75 -14.60
C GLU A 158 1.01 4.67 -13.40
N TRP A 159 1.15 4.15 -12.18
CA TRP A 159 1.04 4.99 -10.98
C TRP A 159 2.08 6.10 -10.96
N HIS A 160 3.35 5.77 -11.26
CA HIS A 160 4.41 6.76 -11.31
C HIS A 160 4.14 7.82 -12.37
N SER A 161 3.72 7.41 -13.57
CA SER A 161 3.38 8.33 -14.66
C SER A 161 2.21 9.25 -14.30
N LEU A 162 1.17 8.74 -13.63
CA LEU A 162 0.08 9.57 -13.09
C LEU A 162 0.61 10.60 -12.09
N VAL A 163 1.42 10.15 -11.13
CA VAL A 163 2.02 11.01 -10.10
C VAL A 163 2.91 12.10 -10.73
N GLU A 164 3.67 11.79 -11.77
CA GLU A 164 4.44 12.78 -12.54
C GLU A 164 3.54 13.78 -13.27
N THR A 165 2.45 13.31 -13.87
CA THR A 165 1.48 14.14 -14.59
C THR A 165 0.87 15.22 -13.68
N PHE A 166 0.67 14.92 -12.41
CA PHE A 166 0.19 15.89 -11.40
C PHE A 166 1.31 16.68 -10.70
N GLY A 167 2.56 16.56 -11.14
CA GLY A 167 3.70 17.26 -10.54
C GLY A 167 4.12 16.74 -9.16
N LEU A 168 3.63 15.56 -8.76
CA LEU A 168 3.91 14.92 -7.46
C LEU A 168 5.11 13.98 -7.51
N GLY A 169 5.76 13.78 -8.67
CA GLY A 169 6.89 12.85 -8.85
C GLY A 169 8.03 13.05 -7.83
N ASN A 170 8.40 14.30 -7.55
CA ASN A 170 9.44 14.64 -6.57
C ASN A 170 9.08 14.32 -5.10
N LEU A 171 7.82 13.96 -4.85
CA LEU A 171 7.29 13.53 -3.56
C LEU A 171 7.26 12.02 -3.42
N ALA A 172 7.25 11.26 -4.53
CA ALA A 172 7.41 9.82 -4.52
C ALA A 172 8.89 9.41 -4.40
N VAL A 173 9.12 8.23 -3.82
CA VAL A 173 10.44 7.58 -3.76
C VAL A 173 10.28 6.15 -4.25
N ASP A 174 11.21 5.71 -5.10
CA ASP A 174 11.38 4.31 -5.44
C ASP A 174 12.16 3.61 -4.31
N GLU A 175 11.43 2.96 -3.41
CA GLU A 175 12.00 2.23 -2.27
C GLU A 175 12.64 0.91 -2.69
N TYR A 176 12.25 0.38 -3.86
CA TYR A 176 12.87 -0.80 -4.45
C TYR A 176 14.25 -0.46 -5.02
N ALA A 177 14.35 0.55 -5.87
CA ALA A 177 15.60 0.95 -6.50
C ALA A 177 16.63 1.49 -5.48
N SER A 178 16.16 2.11 -4.39
CA SER A 178 17.03 2.58 -3.31
C SER A 178 17.52 1.46 -2.37
N GLY A 179 16.98 0.24 -2.48
CA GLY A 179 17.27 -0.87 -1.58
C GLY A 179 16.69 -0.71 -0.18
N ALA A 180 15.85 0.30 0.06
CA ALA A 180 15.23 0.57 1.35
C ALA A 180 14.39 -0.63 1.82
N LEU A 181 13.58 -1.21 0.92
CA LEU A 181 12.76 -2.38 1.20
C LEU A 181 13.57 -3.60 1.66
N ASP A 182 14.76 -3.80 1.08
CA ASP A 182 15.65 -4.91 1.44
C ASP A 182 16.35 -4.64 2.78
N SER A 183 16.68 -3.39 3.08
CA SER A 183 17.31 -3.00 4.33
C SER A 183 16.36 -3.19 5.53
N GLU A 184 15.09 -2.80 5.38
CA GLU A 184 14.07 -2.95 6.40
C GLU A 184 13.77 -4.43 6.68
N ALA A 185 13.59 -5.23 5.62
CA ALA A 185 13.36 -6.66 5.76
C ALA A 185 14.53 -7.38 6.45
N LYS A 186 15.78 -7.00 6.13
CA LYS A 186 16.97 -7.54 6.80
C LYS A 186 17.03 -7.13 8.27
N PHE A 187 16.75 -5.86 8.58
CA PHE A 187 16.76 -5.35 9.95
C PHE A 187 15.72 -6.04 10.83
N MET A 188 14.47 -6.16 10.36
CA MET A 188 13.40 -6.85 11.08
C MET A 188 13.72 -8.33 11.30
N LYS A 189 14.31 -9.00 10.29
CA LYS A 189 14.79 -10.39 10.42
C LYS A 189 15.87 -10.52 11.51
N VAL A 190 16.84 -9.60 11.57
CA VAL A 190 17.91 -9.63 12.57
C VAL A 190 17.35 -9.42 13.97
N ILE A 191 16.43 -8.47 14.16
CA ILE A 191 15.74 -8.26 15.44
C ILE A 191 14.98 -9.52 15.87
N GLY A 192 14.22 -10.12 14.95
CA GLY A 192 13.47 -11.34 15.22
C GLY A 192 14.36 -12.49 15.68
N ILE A 193 15.50 -12.71 15.01
CA ILE A 193 16.49 -13.72 15.41
C ILE A 193 17.09 -13.41 16.79
N GLY A 194 17.45 -12.14 17.04
CA GLY A 194 17.99 -11.71 18.34
C GLY A 194 17.01 -11.95 19.48
N PHE A 195 15.74 -11.62 19.28
CA PHE A 195 14.69 -11.83 20.27
C PHE A 195 14.43 -13.31 20.54
N ALA A 196 14.39 -14.15 19.50
CA ALA A 196 14.27 -15.59 19.65
C ALA A 196 15.44 -16.20 20.44
N ALA A 197 16.68 -15.77 20.15
CA ALA A 197 17.85 -16.20 20.89
C ALA A 197 17.78 -15.80 22.37
N LEU A 198 17.34 -14.57 22.66
CA LEU A 198 17.13 -14.08 24.03
C LEU A 198 16.12 -14.96 24.79
N ILE A 199 14.98 -15.29 24.17
CA ILE A 199 13.97 -16.16 24.76
C ILE A 199 14.55 -17.54 25.05
N ILE A 200 15.29 -18.13 24.10
CA ILE A 200 15.90 -19.45 24.29
C ILE A 200 16.84 -19.42 25.49
N VAL A 201 17.74 -18.44 25.57
CA VAL A 201 18.68 -18.29 26.70
C VAL A 201 17.94 -18.12 28.02
N ALA A 202 16.95 -17.23 28.08
CA ALA A 202 16.15 -17.00 29.28
C ALA A 202 15.41 -18.27 29.73
N THR A 203 14.85 -19.00 28.78
CA THR A 203 14.13 -20.26 29.04
C THR A 203 15.10 -21.34 29.55
N THR A 204 16.27 -21.48 28.93
CA THR A 204 17.30 -22.43 29.39
C THR A 204 17.79 -22.09 30.79
N VAL A 205 18.09 -20.82 31.08
CA VAL A 205 18.50 -20.37 32.42
C VAL A 205 17.41 -20.67 33.45
N PHE A 206 16.14 -20.38 33.11
CA PHE A 206 15.00 -20.68 33.96
C PHE A 206 14.90 -22.18 34.27
N PHE A 207 15.00 -23.05 33.27
CA PHE A 207 14.95 -24.51 33.49
C PHE A 207 16.12 -25.04 34.30
N VAL A 208 17.34 -24.55 34.05
CA VAL A 208 18.53 -24.93 34.84
C VAL A 208 18.36 -24.52 36.29
N TRP A 209 17.94 -23.27 36.54
CA TRP A 209 17.65 -22.78 37.88
C TRP A 209 16.54 -23.59 38.56
N PHE A 210 15.47 -23.89 37.83
CA PHE A 210 14.32 -24.65 38.32
C PHE A 210 14.72 -26.08 38.73
N ILE A 211 15.50 -26.78 37.90
CA ILE A 211 16.02 -28.13 38.21
C ILE A 211 16.93 -28.08 39.43
N TRP A 212 17.83 -27.09 39.52
CA TRP A 212 18.71 -26.90 40.67
C TRP A 212 17.92 -26.66 41.97
N ALA A 213 16.88 -25.83 41.93
CA ALA A 213 16.02 -25.54 43.08
C ALA A 213 15.28 -26.80 43.58
N ILE A 214 14.80 -27.65 42.67
CA ILE A 214 14.20 -28.95 43.01
C ILE A 214 15.25 -29.86 43.68
N ALA A 215 16.42 -30.01 43.05
CA ALA A 215 17.45 -30.94 43.52
C ALA A 215 18.03 -30.58 44.89
N THR A 216 18.09 -29.28 45.21
CA THR A 216 18.64 -28.78 46.48
C THR A 216 17.59 -28.62 47.59
N GLY A 217 16.30 -28.94 47.32
CA GLY A 217 15.22 -28.77 48.29
C GLY A 217 14.96 -27.29 48.66
N ASN A 218 15.45 -26.35 47.85
CA ASN A 218 15.34 -24.92 48.12
C ASN A 218 13.96 -24.34 47.73
N ILE A 219 13.03 -25.19 47.32
CA ILE A 219 11.61 -24.85 47.22
C ILE A 219 11.04 -24.98 48.63
N HIS A 220 11.20 -23.94 49.45
CA HIS A 220 10.69 -23.93 50.82
C HIS A 220 9.18 -24.19 50.81
N HIS A 221 8.79 -25.36 51.34
CA HIS A 221 7.45 -25.60 51.83
C HIS A 221 7.18 -24.60 52.96
N HIS A 222 6.48 -23.52 52.66
CA HIS A 222 5.73 -22.79 53.68
C HIS A 222 4.61 -23.71 54.19
N HIS A 223 4.97 -24.55 55.16
CA HIS A 223 3.99 -25.19 56.03
C HIS A 223 3.44 -24.10 56.96
N HIS A 224 2.15 -23.81 56.78
CA HIS A 224 1.30 -23.17 57.79
C HIS A 224 1.09 -24.09 58.99
#